data_AF-A0A0A1FC58-F1
#
_entry.id   AF-A0A0A1FC58-F1
#
_cell.length_a   1.000
_cell.length_b   1.000
_cell.length_c   1.000
_cell.angle_alpha   90.00
_cell.angle_beta   90.00
_cell.angle_gamma   90.00
#
_symmetry.space_group_name_H-M   'P 1'
#
loop_
_entity.id
_entity.type
_entity.pdbx_description
1 polymer ?
#
loop_
_entity_poly.entity_id
_entity_poly.type
_entity_poly.pdbx_seq_one_letter_code
_entity_poly.pdbx_strand_id
1 'polypeptide(L)'
;MSAWLSATKAILPYVSDIISVAAPVFTRRKGNTEESQVQILQQQVVELQSASLQNAVDIKALAEQFKAALPLLEREIEATDAKLARAHLLCGLSVGVAILALVVSFMALLNK
;
A
#
# COMPACT_ATOMS: atom_id res chain seq x y z
N MET A 1 10.07 -9.92 4.55
CA MET A 1 9.45 -8.78 5.27
C MET A 1 8.18 -8.43 4.53
N SER A 2 7.05 -8.29 5.22
CA SER A 2 5.73 -8.11 4.63
C SER A 2 5.70 -6.87 3.73
N ALA A 3 5.71 -7.09 2.41
CA ALA A 3 5.70 -6.04 1.38
C ALA A 3 4.59 -5.00 1.60
N TRP A 4 3.49 -5.41 2.25
CA TRP A 4 2.37 -4.56 2.66
C TRP A 4 2.77 -3.41 3.60
N LEU A 5 3.73 -3.63 4.51
CA LEU A 5 4.22 -2.60 5.43
C LEU A 5 5.05 -1.52 4.71
N SER A 6 5.77 -1.90 3.66
CA SER A 6 6.54 -0.95 2.85
C SER A 6 5.63 -0.15 1.92
N ALA A 7 4.63 -0.79 1.30
CA ALA A 7 3.65 -0.12 0.46
C ALA A 7 2.80 0.88 1.24
N THR A 8 2.31 0.49 2.43
CA THR A 8 1.56 1.40 3.31
C THR A 8 2.39 2.61 3.75
N LYS A 9 3.66 2.45 4.11
CA LYS A 9 4.56 3.58 4.40
C LYS A 9 4.77 4.53 3.23
N ALA A 10 4.86 4.00 2.01
CA ALA A 10 5.06 4.82 0.82
C ALA A 10 3.81 5.65 0.45
N ILE A 11 2.62 5.11 0.71
CA ILE A 11 1.34 5.76 0.37
C ILE A 11 0.88 6.71 1.48
N LEU A 12 1.20 6.42 2.75
CA LEU A 12 0.81 7.20 3.94
C LEU A 12 0.96 8.73 3.81
N PRO A 13 2.06 9.31 3.28
CA PRO A 13 2.18 10.76 3.13
C PRO A 13 1.19 11.37 2.13
N TYR A 14 0.74 10.61 1.13
CA TYR A 14 -0.17 11.09 0.09
C TYR A 14 -1.65 10.94 0.47
N VAL A 15 -1.96 10.14 1.51
CA VAL A 15 -3.33 9.98 2.01
C VAL A 15 -3.88 11.32 2.51
N SER A 16 -3.05 12.17 3.13
CA SER A 16 -3.46 13.50 3.60
C SER A 16 -3.86 14.43 2.44
N ASP A 17 -3.10 14.40 1.34
CA ASP A 17 -3.39 15.22 0.15
C ASP A 17 -4.67 14.74 -0.55
N ILE A 18 -4.88 13.43 -0.62
CA ILE A 18 -6.11 12.85 -1.19
C ILE A 18 -7.34 13.23 -0.34
N ILE A 19 -7.23 13.17 0.99
CA ILE A 19 -8.30 13.62 1.89
C ILE A 19 -8.56 15.12 1.73
N SER A 20 -7.51 15.92 1.52
CA SER A 20 -7.65 17.38 1.32
C SER A 20 -8.34 17.73 -0.01
N VAL A 21 -8.21 16.91 -1.05
CA VAL A 21 -8.90 17.11 -2.34
C VAL A 21 -10.35 16.61 -2.29
N ALA A 22 -10.62 15.55 -1.52
CA ALA A 22 -11.96 15.00 -1.33
C ALA A 22 -12.78 15.75 -0.25
N ALA A 23 -12.14 16.61 0.55
CA ALA A 23 -12.81 17.44 1.53
C ALA A 23 -13.68 18.49 0.81
N PRO A 24 -15.00 18.53 1.04
CA PRO A 24 -15.86 19.52 0.39
C PRO A 24 -15.41 20.92 0.79
N VAL A 25 -15.07 21.74 -0.19
CA VAL A 25 -14.81 23.17 -0.01
C VAL A 25 -16.16 23.84 0.21
N PHE A 26 -16.69 23.74 1.44
CA PHE A 26 -17.87 24.48 1.85
C PHE A 26 -17.59 25.97 1.69
N THR A 27 -18.00 26.53 0.56
CA THR A 27 -17.74 27.93 0.25
C THR A 27 -18.53 28.81 1.22
N ARG A 28 -17.91 29.30 2.29
CA ARG A 28 -18.49 30.30 3.19
C ARG A 28 -18.57 31.65 2.46
N ARG A 29 -19.71 31.95 1.83
CA ARG A 29 -20.01 33.34 1.44
C ARG A 29 -20.50 34.09 2.68
N LYS A 30 -19.72 35.08 3.17
CA LYS A 30 -20.15 36.01 4.23
C LYS A 30 -21.32 36.86 3.71
N GLY A 31 -22.55 36.50 4.06
CA GLY A 31 -23.76 37.31 3.85
C GLY A 31 -24.58 37.31 5.14
N ASN A 32 -24.86 38.49 5.69
CA ASN A 32 -25.28 38.68 7.09
C ASN A 32 -26.81 38.92 7.24
N THR A 33 -27.64 38.20 6.48
CA THR A 33 -29.10 38.32 6.49
C THR A 33 -29.78 36.93 6.47
N GLU A 34 -30.92 36.78 7.15
CA GLU A 34 -31.61 35.47 7.34
C GLU A 34 -32.02 34.80 6.02
N GLU A 35 -32.47 35.58 5.02
CA GLU A 35 -32.77 35.07 3.66
C GLU A 35 -31.53 34.52 2.95
N SER A 36 -30.35 35.08 3.23
CA SER A 36 -29.07 34.59 2.70
C SER A 36 -28.63 33.28 3.36
N GLN A 37 -28.97 33.04 4.63
CA GLN A 37 -28.64 31.77 5.30
C GLN A 37 -29.40 30.58 4.70
N VAL A 38 -30.68 30.74 4.39
CA VAL A 38 -31.48 29.66 3.79
C VAL A 38 -30.96 29.29 2.39
N GLN A 39 -30.59 30.30 1.58
CA GLN A 39 -29.94 30.07 0.28
C GLN A 39 -28.57 29.41 0.41
N ILE A 40 -27.75 29.82 1.39
CA ILE A 40 -26.44 29.21 1.65
C ILE A 40 -26.60 27.73 2.07
N LEU A 41 -27.58 27.40 2.90
CA LEU A 41 -27.84 26.02 3.31
C LEU A 41 -28.32 25.15 2.14
N GLN A 42 -29.21 25.65 1.28
CA GLN A 42 -29.59 24.93 0.07
C GLN A 42 -28.39 24.68 -0.85
N GLN A 43 -27.55 25.71 -1.08
CA GLN A 43 -26.32 25.58 -1.86
C GLN A 43 -25.40 24.50 -1.28
N GLN A 44 -25.19 24.49 0.04
CA GLN A 44 -24.36 23.50 0.72
C GLN A 44 -24.93 22.08 0.67
N VAL A 45 -26.26 21.92 0.73
CA VAL A 45 -26.90 20.60 0.58
C VAL A 45 -26.69 20.06 -0.83
N VAL A 46 -26.84 20.90 -1.85
CA VAL A 46 -26.59 20.51 -3.25
C VAL A 46 -25.11 20.16 -3.45
N GLU A 47 -24.19 20.96 -2.91
CA GLU A 47 -22.75 20.68 -2.96
C GLU A 47 -22.40 19.37 -2.24
N LEU A 48 -22.96 19.12 -1.05
CA LEU A 48 -22.79 17.86 -0.31
C LEU A 48 -23.32 16.64 -1.05
N GLN A 49 -24.51 16.76 -1.64
CA GLN A 49 -25.11 15.66 -2.39
C GLN A 49 -24.28 15.35 -3.65
N SER A 50 -23.83 16.38 -4.36
CA SER A 50 -22.96 16.21 -5.52
C SER A 50 -21.61 15.59 -5.14
N ALA A 51 -20.97 16.06 -4.07
CA ALA A 51 -19.71 15.52 -3.60
C ALA A 51 -19.86 14.07 -3.11
N SER A 52 -20.95 13.75 -2.42
CA SER A 52 -21.24 12.39 -1.95
C SER A 52 -21.45 11.41 -3.11
N LEU A 53 -22.21 11.81 -4.14
CA LEU A 53 -22.40 11.01 -5.34
C LEU A 53 -21.10 10.80 -6.11
N GLN A 54 -20.28 11.86 -6.24
CA GLN A 54 -18.98 11.77 -6.89
C GLN A 54 -18.03 10.84 -6.12
N ASN A 55 -17.95 10.97 -4.79
CA ASN A 55 -17.13 10.11 -3.95
C ASN A 55 -17.54 8.63 -4.05
N ALA A 56 -18.84 8.33 -4.15
CA ALA A 56 -19.32 6.96 -4.34
C ALA A 56 -18.86 6.38 -5.69
N VAL A 57 -18.82 7.20 -6.75
CA VAL A 57 -18.29 6.82 -8.06
C VAL A 57 -16.78 6.59 -7.99
N ASP A 58 -16.05 7.48 -7.33
CA ASP A 58 -14.59 7.40 -7.22
C ASP A 58 -14.14 6.19 -6.37
N ILE A 59 -14.85 5.89 -5.27
CA ILE A 59 -14.61 4.68 -4.46
C ILE A 59 -14.84 3.42 -5.29
N LYS A 60 -15.88 3.40 -6.13
CA LYS A 60 -16.16 2.26 -7.02
C LYS A 60 -15.05 2.10 -8.06
N ALA A 61 -14.62 3.19 -8.70
CA ALA A 61 -13.52 3.17 -9.65
C ALA A 61 -12.21 2.69 -9.00
N LEU A 62 -11.92 3.15 -7.78
CA LEU A 62 -10.77 2.69 -7.00
C LEU A 62 -10.87 1.20 -6.69
N ALA A 63 -12.05 0.71 -6.28
CA ALA A 63 -12.27 -0.71 -6.01
C ALA A 63 -12.08 -1.58 -7.27
N GLU A 64 -12.52 -1.11 -8.44
CA GLU A 64 -12.30 -1.78 -9.72
C GLU A 64 -10.81 -1.82 -10.10
N GLN A 65 -10.10 -0.70 -9.94
CA GLN A 65 -8.65 -0.64 -10.15
C GLN A 65 -7.90 -1.59 -9.20
N PHE A 66 -8.32 -1.65 -7.94
CA PHE A 66 -7.73 -2.55 -6.95
C PHE A 66 -7.97 -4.02 -7.30
N LYS A 67 -9.18 -4.37 -7.74
CA LYS A 67 -9.53 -5.71 -8.22
C LYS A 67 -8.68 -6.13 -9.43
N ALA A 68 -8.34 -5.19 -10.31
CA ALA A 68 -7.48 -5.45 -11.46
C ALA A 68 -5.99 -5.55 -11.08
N ALA A 69 -5.55 -4.82 -10.04
CA ALA A 69 -4.16 -4.80 -9.58
C ALA A 69 -3.80 -6.01 -8.69
N LEU A 70 -4.73 -6.50 -7.88
CA LEU A 70 -4.50 -7.64 -6.96
C LEU A 70 -3.91 -8.89 -7.65
N PRO A 71 -4.44 -9.36 -8.81
CA PRO A 71 -3.90 -10.54 -9.49
C PRO A 71 -2.49 -10.34 -10.03
N LEU A 72 -2.13 -9.10 -10.41
CA LEU A 72 -0.78 -8.77 -10.85
C LEU A 72 0.19 -8.83 -9.68
N LEU A 73 -0.23 -8.30 -8.53
CA LEU A 73 0.57 -8.33 -7.31
C LEU A 73 0.78 -9.76 -6.79
N GLU A 74 -0.27 -10.60 -6.81
CA GLU A 74 -0.20 -12.00 -6.40
C GLU A 74 0.84 -12.77 -7.22
N ARG A 75 0.84 -12.58 -8.55
CA ARG A 75 1.84 -13.19 -9.44
C ARG A 75 3.27 -12.74 -9.15
N GLU A 76 3.49 -11.47 -8.81
CA GLU A 76 4.82 -10.99 -8.46
C GLU A 76 5.31 -11.53 -7.11
N ILE A 77 4.41 -11.71 -6.14
CA ILE A 77 4.73 -12.32 -4.86
C ILE A 77 5.13 -13.79 -5.05
N GLU A 78 4.34 -14.57 -5.78
CA GLU A 78 4.65 -15.99 -6.08
C GLU A 78 6.01 -16.14 -6.80
N ALA A 79 6.30 -15.28 -7.77
CA ALA A 79 7.55 -15.30 -8.50
C ALA A 79 8.76 -14.95 -7.60
N THR A 80 8.56 -14.11 -6.60
CA THR A 80 9.60 -13.69 -5.64
C THR A 80 9.88 -14.79 -4.62
N ASP A 81 8.84 -15.46 -4.11
CA ASP A 81 8.98 -16.56 -3.16
C ASP A 81 9.73 -17.75 -3.77
N ALA A 82 9.48 -18.06 -5.05
CA ALA A 82 10.20 -19.11 -5.76
C ALA A 82 11.71 -18.82 -5.88
N LYS A 83 12.10 -17.54 -6.08
CA LYS A 83 13.51 -17.12 -6.14
C LYS A 83 14.18 -17.19 -4.77
N LEU A 84 13.48 -16.76 -3.72
CA LEU A 84 13.97 -16.85 -2.34
C LEU A 84 14.19 -18.29 -1.90
N ALA A 85 13.26 -19.20 -2.21
CA ALA A 85 13.42 -20.62 -1.89
C ALA A 85 14.69 -21.22 -2.53
N ARG A 86 14.96 -20.89 -3.80
CA ARG A 86 16.19 -21.31 -4.49
C ARG A 86 17.44 -20.70 -3.86
N ALA A 87 17.42 -19.42 -3.52
CA ALA A 87 18.53 -18.75 -2.87
C ALA A 87 18.84 -19.37 -1.49
N HIS A 88 17.82 -19.71 -0.71
CA HIS A 88 17.97 -20.39 0.57
C HIS A 88 18.56 -21.79 0.44
N LEU A 89 18.14 -22.57 -0.56
CA LEU A 89 18.74 -23.88 -0.84
C LEU A 89 20.23 -23.76 -1.18
N LEU A 90 20.60 -22.84 -2.07
CA LEU A 90 22.00 -22.62 -2.45
C LEU A 90 22.84 -22.16 -1.25
N CYS A 91 22.31 -21.26 -0.43
CA CYS A 91 22.98 -20.81 0.78
C CYS A 91 23.18 -21.96 1.78
N GLY A 92 22.15 -22.79 1.98
CA GLY A 92 22.23 -23.98 2.82
C GLY A 92 23.28 -24.99 2.34
N LEU A 93 23.34 -25.26 1.04
CA LEU A 93 24.37 -26.10 0.44
C LEU A 93 25.77 -25.52 0.67
N SER A 94 25.96 -24.22 0.46
CA SER A 94 27.24 -23.54 0.70
C SER A 94 27.69 -23.65 2.15
N VAL A 95 26.78 -23.47 3.11
CA VAL A 95 27.07 -23.64 4.54
C VAL A 95 27.44 -25.09 4.84
N GLY A 96 26.74 -26.06 4.28
CA GLY A 96 27.06 -27.49 4.43
C GLY A 96 28.47 -27.83 3.94
N VAL A 97 28.85 -27.34 2.76
CA VAL A 97 30.20 -27.52 2.21
C VAL A 97 31.26 -26.86 3.11
N ALA A 98 30.99 -25.65 3.62
CA ALA A 98 31.90 -24.97 4.53
C ALA A 98 32.12 -25.75 5.84
N ILE A 99 31.06 -26.31 6.41
CA ILE A 99 31.14 -27.16 7.63
C ILE A 99 31.97 -28.41 7.34
N LEU A 100 31.74 -29.09 6.22
CA LEU A 100 32.51 -30.28 5.84
C LEU A 100 33.99 -29.96 5.69
N ALA A 101 34.33 -28.84 5.04
CA ALA A 101 35.70 -28.38 4.89
C ALA A 101 36.37 -28.12 6.26
N LEU A 102 35.66 -27.49 7.20
CA LEU A 102 36.16 -27.27 8.56
C LEU A 102 36.39 -28.57 9.32
N VAL A 103 35.47 -29.54 9.22
CA VAL A 103 35.61 -30.86 9.86
C VAL A 103 36.81 -31.62 9.31
N VAL A 104 36.99 -31.64 7.98
CA VAL A 104 38.14 -32.28 7.34
C VAL A 104 39.45 -31.61 7.78
N SER A 105 39.49 -30.28 7.79
CA SER A 105 40.66 -29.53 8.25
C SER A 105 40.99 -29.82 9.73
N PHE A 106 39.97 -29.96 10.57
CA PHE A 106 40.16 -30.27 11.99
C PHE A 106 40.67 -31.70 12.21
N MET A 107 40.09 -32.68 11.48
CA MET A 107 40.56 -34.08 11.49
C MET A 107 42.02 -34.19 11.02
N ALA A 108 42.39 -33.46 9.96
CA ALA A 108 43.76 -33.44 9.45
C ALA A 108 44.77 -32.85 10.45
N LEU A 109 44.34 -31.92 11.31
CA LEU A 109 45.17 -31.37 12.38
C LEU A 109 45.33 -32.36 13.55
N LEU A 110 44.30 -33.15 13.87
CA LEU A 110 44.34 -34.14 14.96
C LEU A 110 45.12 -35.41 14.59
N ASN A 111 45.16 -35.77 13.31
CA ASN A 111 45.85 -36.96 12.82
C ASN A 111 47.33 -36.71 12.47
N LYS A 112 47.91 -35.61 12.99
CA LYS A 112 49.27 -35.13 12.74
C LYS A 112 50.04 -35.10 14.05
#